data_AF-A0A9D6WSG0-F1
#
_entry.id   AF-A0A9D6WSG0-F1
#
_cell.length_a   1.000
_cell.length_b   1.000
_cell.length_c   1.000
_cell.angle_alpha   90.00
_cell.angle_beta   90.00
_cell.angle_gamma   90.00
#
_symmetry.space_group_name_H-M   'P 1'
#
loop_
_entity.id
_entity.type
_entity.pdbx_description
1 polymer ?
#
loop_
_entity_poly.entity_id
_entity_poly.type
_entity_poly.pdbx_seq_one_letter_code
_entity_poly.pdbx_strand_id
1 'polypeptide(L)'
;MLSKSTPVSQKVREFLKQKPPMTVVKLDDLYRIVATSERERHAARAALYHQAAGNPVSERNNPSVYYAIRLTLKYSDNKAEDIYLSLPGIPRDRILQDIALTGTVDNIITQLKQKYGAEVIEYWGNVAQYRTVDQARKGMNVAKNRDRGICQLCNVTNGLRKNDGLHRIKPNPVQASHIVSRRATFWTVLDLVEKAGHSIFLNEGVILIKQKLKDDPFHSDEQFIITLCSEHNSLLIQSLRESAAL
;
A
#
# COMPACT_ATOMS: atom_id res chain seq x y z
N MET A 1 27.58 -35.77 -10.07
CA MET A 1 27.30 -34.61 -9.20
C MET A 1 25.87 -34.17 -9.47
N LEU A 2 24.97 -34.32 -8.50
CA LEU A 2 23.56 -33.97 -8.63
C LEU A 2 23.41 -32.46 -8.85
N SER A 3 22.70 -32.04 -9.90
CA SER A 3 22.38 -30.63 -10.12
C SER A 3 21.58 -30.13 -8.92
N LYS A 4 22.09 -29.10 -8.24
CA LYS A 4 21.33 -28.46 -7.16
C LYS A 4 20.12 -27.80 -7.80
N SER A 5 18.95 -28.40 -7.62
CA SER A 5 17.68 -27.79 -8.02
C SER A 5 17.61 -26.37 -7.45
N THR A 6 17.32 -25.39 -8.31
CA THR A 6 17.16 -23.98 -7.93
C THR A 6 16.28 -23.85 -6.67
N PRO A 7 16.72 -23.14 -5.61
CA PRO A 7 15.92 -22.98 -4.40
C PRO A 7 14.55 -22.37 -4.71
N VAL A 8 13.49 -22.81 -4.00
CA VAL A 8 12.12 -22.29 -4.18
C VAL A 8 12.09 -20.76 -4.06
N SER A 9 12.85 -20.19 -3.12
CA SER A 9 12.95 -18.74 -2.94
C SER A 9 13.49 -18.00 -4.17
N GLN A 10 14.46 -18.59 -4.86
CA GLN A 10 15.00 -18.04 -6.10
C GLN A 10 13.99 -18.15 -7.24
N LYS A 11 13.27 -19.28 -7.35
CA LYS A 11 12.19 -19.44 -8.34
C LYS A 11 11.07 -18.40 -8.13
N VAL A 12 10.65 -18.17 -6.88
CA VAL A 12 9.66 -17.13 -6.55
C VAL A 12 10.15 -15.75 -6.99
N ARG A 13 11.41 -15.42 -6.69
CA ARG A 13 12.01 -14.13 -7.06
C ARG A 13 12.07 -13.94 -8.58
N GLU A 14 12.53 -14.95 -9.32
CA GLU A 14 12.61 -14.91 -10.79
C GLU A 14 11.22 -14.75 -11.41
N PHE A 15 10.22 -15.47 -10.89
CA PHE A 15 8.83 -15.33 -11.31
C PHE A 15 8.31 -13.90 -11.11
N LEU A 16 8.53 -13.29 -9.93
CA LEU A 16 8.11 -11.92 -9.66
C LEU A 16 8.85 -10.88 -10.53
N LYS A 17 10.12 -11.11 -10.87
CA LYS A 17 10.91 -10.24 -11.76
C LYS A 17 10.39 -10.18 -13.18
N GLN A 18 9.76 -11.25 -13.64
CA GLN A 18 9.17 -11.33 -14.99
C GLN A 18 7.79 -10.67 -15.07
N LYS A 19 7.15 -10.36 -13.93
CA LYS A 19 5.84 -9.72 -13.92
C LYS A 19 5.97 -8.21 -14.08
N PRO A 20 5.09 -7.58 -14.89
CA PRO A 20 4.97 -6.14 -14.90
C PRO A 20 4.71 -5.59 -13.48
N PRO A 21 5.17 -4.37 -13.16
CA PRO A 21 4.84 -3.73 -11.90
C PRO A 21 3.32 -3.67 -11.66
N MET A 22 2.90 -3.75 -10.39
CA MET A 22 1.48 -3.73 -9.98
C MET A 22 0.64 -4.91 -10.52
N THR A 23 1.27 -5.96 -11.04
CA THR A 23 0.56 -7.17 -11.45
C THR A 23 0.04 -7.93 -10.23
N VAL A 24 -1.21 -8.38 -10.33
CA VAL A 24 -1.83 -9.31 -9.39
C VAL A 24 -1.15 -10.68 -9.52
N VAL A 25 -0.65 -11.21 -8.42
CA VAL A 25 -0.11 -12.58 -8.34
C VAL A 25 -0.97 -13.39 -7.37
N LYS A 26 -1.66 -14.41 -7.85
CA LYS A 26 -2.36 -15.35 -6.97
C LYS A 26 -1.38 -16.41 -6.47
N LEU A 27 -1.60 -16.93 -5.26
CA LEU A 27 -0.80 -18.07 -4.77
C LEU A 27 -0.88 -19.27 -5.70
N ASP A 28 -2.03 -19.49 -6.32
CA ASP A 28 -2.21 -20.57 -7.28
C ASP A 28 -1.30 -20.41 -8.51
N ASP A 29 -1.10 -19.18 -8.98
CA ASP A 29 -0.19 -18.89 -10.10
C ASP A 29 1.25 -19.20 -9.70
N LEU A 30 1.63 -18.87 -8.46
CA LEU A 30 2.94 -19.18 -7.93
C LEU A 30 3.13 -20.69 -7.77
N TYR A 31 2.17 -21.38 -7.14
CA TYR A 31 2.24 -22.81 -6.87
C TYR A 31 2.36 -23.63 -8.16
N ARG A 32 1.64 -23.25 -9.23
CA ARG A 32 1.76 -23.89 -10.55
C ARG A 32 3.18 -23.87 -11.12
N ILE A 33 4.01 -22.92 -10.70
CA ILE A 33 5.34 -22.69 -11.27
C ILE A 33 6.44 -23.24 -10.36
N VAL A 34 6.30 -23.07 -9.04
CA VAL A 34 7.40 -23.34 -8.10
C VAL A 34 7.18 -24.56 -7.21
N ALA A 35 5.96 -25.12 -7.17
CA ALA A 35 5.61 -26.14 -6.19
C ALA A 35 4.88 -27.35 -6.78
N THR A 36 5.58 -28.48 -6.76
CA THR A 36 5.05 -29.81 -7.10
C THR A 36 4.63 -30.62 -5.86
N SER A 37 4.95 -30.13 -4.66
CA SER A 37 4.63 -30.77 -3.38
C SER A 37 4.12 -29.77 -2.33
N GLU A 38 3.44 -30.27 -1.29
CA GLU A 38 2.98 -29.49 -0.13
C GLU A 38 4.13 -28.70 0.53
N ARG A 39 5.30 -29.34 0.66
CA ARG A 39 6.51 -28.73 1.23
C ARG A 39 6.99 -27.55 0.39
N GLU A 40 6.98 -27.67 -0.93
CA GLU A 40 7.35 -26.57 -1.83
C GLU A 40 6.30 -25.45 -1.81
N ARG A 41 5.01 -25.76 -1.65
CA ARG A 41 3.96 -24.73 -1.48
C ARG A 41 4.19 -23.91 -0.23
N HIS A 42 4.51 -24.55 0.90
CA HIS A 42 4.88 -23.85 2.13
C HIS A 42 6.14 -22.99 1.96
N ALA A 43 7.17 -23.51 1.29
CA ALA A 43 8.40 -22.78 1.03
C ALA A 43 8.18 -21.59 0.06
N ALA A 44 7.34 -21.75 -0.95
CA ALA A 44 6.97 -20.71 -1.91
C ALA A 44 6.22 -19.58 -1.23
N ARG A 45 5.27 -19.94 -0.37
CA ARG A 45 4.52 -19.00 0.46
C ARG A 45 5.44 -18.25 1.42
N ALA A 46 6.33 -18.96 2.13
CA ALA A 46 7.32 -18.33 3.02
C ALA A 46 8.27 -17.40 2.24
N ALA A 47 8.73 -17.81 1.06
CA ALA A 47 9.55 -16.98 0.19
C ALA A 47 8.82 -15.73 -0.29
N LEU A 48 7.57 -15.87 -0.72
CA LEU A 48 6.71 -14.75 -1.09
C LEU A 48 6.55 -13.77 0.08
N TYR A 49 6.28 -14.28 1.29
CA TYR A 49 6.20 -13.45 2.49
C TYR A 49 7.52 -12.76 2.85
N HIS A 50 8.67 -13.40 2.64
CA HIS A 50 9.97 -12.77 2.83
C HIS A 50 10.28 -11.70 1.79
N GLN A 51 9.86 -11.90 0.55
CA GLN A 51 10.06 -10.95 -0.54
C GLN A 51 9.05 -9.80 -0.53
N ALA A 52 7.91 -9.98 0.16
CA ALA A 52 6.79 -9.07 0.15
C ALA A 52 6.55 -8.41 1.52
N ALA A 53 7.07 -7.19 1.69
CA ALA A 53 6.96 -6.50 2.98
C ALA A 53 5.50 -6.09 3.28
N GLY A 54 5.08 -6.14 4.56
CA GLY A 54 3.77 -5.68 5.02
C GLY A 54 2.70 -6.74 5.31
N ASN A 55 2.97 -8.04 5.09
CA ASN A 55 2.02 -9.09 5.47
C ASN A 55 2.09 -9.45 6.96
N PRO A 56 0.95 -9.57 7.66
CA PRO A 56 0.93 -10.26 8.94
C PRO A 56 1.32 -11.72 8.72
N VAL A 57 2.42 -12.14 9.37
CA VAL A 57 2.89 -13.54 9.38
C VAL A 57 2.02 -14.40 10.30
N SER A 58 0.68 -14.26 10.24
CA SER A 58 -0.21 -15.17 10.94
C SER A 58 -0.75 -16.19 9.94
N GLU A 59 -0.54 -17.48 10.23
CA GLU A 59 -1.05 -18.61 9.42
C GLU A 59 -2.58 -18.60 9.25
N ARG A 60 -3.29 -17.76 10.03
CA ARG A 60 -4.74 -17.62 10.03
C ARG A 60 -5.25 -16.68 8.93
N ASN A 61 -4.47 -15.70 8.50
CA ASN A 61 -4.81 -14.87 7.34
C ASN A 61 -4.01 -15.36 6.14
N ASN A 62 -4.62 -16.24 5.35
CA ASN A 62 -4.09 -16.73 4.08
C ASN A 62 -4.75 -15.96 2.93
N PRO A 63 -4.30 -14.73 2.60
CA PRO A 63 -4.83 -14.05 1.44
C PRO A 63 -4.54 -14.91 0.20
N SER A 64 -5.51 -15.12 -0.68
CA SER A 64 -5.32 -15.87 -1.93
C SER A 64 -4.64 -15.03 -3.02
N VAL A 65 -4.51 -13.73 -2.79
CA VAL A 65 -4.08 -12.72 -3.75
C VAL A 65 -2.99 -11.84 -3.15
N TYR A 66 -1.89 -11.67 -3.89
CA TYR A 66 -0.74 -10.86 -3.53
C TYR A 66 -0.43 -9.93 -4.69
N TYR A 67 -0.25 -8.65 -4.42
CA TYR A 67 0.25 -7.73 -5.44
C TYR A 67 1.72 -7.50 -5.20
N ALA A 68 2.48 -7.28 -6.26
CA ALA A 68 3.91 -7.07 -6.18
C ALA A 68 4.20 -5.67 -6.75
N ILE A 69 4.07 -4.62 -5.92
CA ILE A 69 4.65 -3.32 -6.31
C ILE A 69 6.15 -3.53 -6.22
N ARG A 70 6.80 -3.57 -7.39
CA ARG A 70 8.26 -3.65 -7.47
C ARG A 70 8.83 -2.32 -7.01
N LEU A 71 9.69 -2.36 -6.00
CA LEU A 71 10.47 -1.20 -5.57
C LEU A 71 11.94 -1.58 -5.58
N THR A 72 12.77 -0.62 -5.96
CA THR A 72 14.23 -0.77 -5.88
C THR A 72 14.69 -0.20 -4.55
N LEU A 73 15.07 -1.07 -3.61
CA LEU A 73 15.54 -0.67 -2.29
C LEU A 73 17.07 -0.63 -2.25
N LYS A 74 17.64 0.56 -2.08
CA LYS A 74 19.07 0.73 -1.81
C LYS A 74 19.36 0.34 -0.36
N TYR A 75 20.33 -0.55 -0.13
CA TYR A 75 20.65 -1.03 1.23
C TYR A 75 22.12 -0.88 1.63
N SER A 76 23.01 -0.56 0.68
CA SER A 76 24.37 -0.07 0.91
C SER A 76 24.83 0.82 -0.24
N ASP A 77 25.98 1.46 -0.07
CA ASP A 77 26.66 2.14 -1.17
C ASP A 77 26.87 1.14 -2.31
N ASN A 78 26.37 1.49 -3.48
CA ASN A 78 26.39 0.68 -4.72
C ASN A 78 25.59 -0.64 -4.70
N LYS A 79 24.73 -0.91 -3.70
CA LYS A 79 23.85 -2.09 -3.72
C LYS A 79 22.37 -1.71 -3.60
N ALA A 80 21.60 -2.20 -4.55
CA ALA A 80 20.16 -2.11 -4.61
C ALA A 80 19.56 -3.49 -4.87
N GLU A 81 18.39 -3.75 -4.30
CA GLU A 81 17.64 -4.98 -4.53
C GLU A 81 16.20 -4.67 -4.88
N ASP A 82 15.66 -5.40 -5.86
CA ASP A 82 14.24 -5.39 -6.15
C ASP A 82 13.50 -6.10 -5.02
N ILE A 83 12.66 -5.34 -4.34
CA ILE A 83 11.74 -5.84 -3.34
C ILE A 83 10.32 -5.72 -3.89
N TYR A 84 9.41 -6.52 -3.34
CA TYR A 84 8.00 -6.40 -3.67
C TYR A 84 7.24 -5.99 -2.41
N LEU A 85 6.19 -5.19 -2.52
CA LEU A 85 5.27 -4.95 -1.42
C LEU A 85 4.03 -5.80 -1.64
N SER A 86 3.74 -6.72 -0.70
CA SER A 86 2.49 -7.50 -0.75
C SER A 86 1.36 -6.66 -0.23
N LEU A 87 0.40 -6.40 -1.10
CA LEU A 87 -0.85 -5.78 -0.74
C LEU A 87 -2.01 -6.75 -0.97
N PRO A 88 -3.01 -6.76 -0.08
CA PRO A 88 -4.10 -7.74 -0.07
C PRO A 88 -5.19 -7.39 -1.09
N GLY A 89 -4.84 -7.12 -2.35
CA GLY A 89 -5.89 -7.10 -3.36
C GLY A 89 -6.08 -5.85 -4.19
N ILE A 90 -5.38 -4.73 -3.94
CA ILE A 90 -5.77 -3.43 -4.51
C ILE A 90 -5.76 -3.50 -6.04
N PRO A 91 -6.92 -3.35 -6.73
CA PRO A 91 -6.97 -3.42 -8.17
C PRO A 91 -6.07 -2.36 -8.80
N ARG A 92 -5.35 -2.72 -9.88
CA ARG A 92 -4.49 -1.77 -10.63
C ARG A 92 -5.27 -0.50 -10.98
N ASP A 93 -6.50 -0.63 -11.43
CA ASP A 93 -7.34 0.51 -11.80
C ASP A 93 -7.60 1.46 -10.62
N ARG A 94 -7.65 0.97 -9.37
CA ARG A 94 -7.77 1.83 -8.19
C ARG A 94 -6.49 2.61 -7.91
N ILE A 95 -5.33 1.98 -8.10
CA ILE A 95 -4.03 2.65 -7.98
C ILE A 95 -3.86 3.69 -9.08
N LEU A 96 -4.22 3.34 -10.32
CA LEU A 96 -4.18 4.26 -11.45
C LEU A 96 -5.15 5.43 -11.24
N GLN A 97 -6.36 5.17 -10.76
CA GLN A 97 -7.29 6.21 -10.35
C GLN A 97 -6.64 7.11 -9.31
N ASP A 98 -6.07 6.58 -8.23
CA ASP A 98 -5.42 7.38 -7.19
C ASP A 98 -4.31 8.30 -7.73
N ILE A 99 -3.46 7.77 -8.61
CA ILE A 99 -2.35 8.50 -9.23
C ILE A 99 -2.89 9.59 -10.19
N ALA A 100 -3.81 9.22 -11.08
CA ALA A 100 -4.45 10.15 -12.02
C ALA A 100 -5.30 11.22 -11.32
N LEU A 101 -5.85 10.88 -10.15
CA LEU A 101 -6.65 11.78 -9.33
C LEU A 101 -5.81 12.88 -8.69
N THR A 102 -4.47 12.84 -8.69
CA THR A 102 -3.68 13.93 -8.08
C THR A 102 -4.05 15.30 -8.68
N GLY A 103 -4.15 15.42 -10.00
CA GLY A 103 -4.63 16.64 -10.65
C GLY A 103 -6.15 16.84 -10.53
N THR A 104 -6.91 15.75 -10.42
CA THR A 104 -8.38 15.80 -10.26
C THR A 104 -8.78 16.30 -8.87
N VAL A 105 -8.04 15.94 -7.82
CA VAL A 105 -8.26 16.38 -6.43
C VAL A 105 -8.05 17.88 -6.33
N ASP A 106 -6.99 18.40 -6.93
CA ASP A 106 -6.74 19.84 -6.93
C ASP A 106 -7.82 20.60 -7.73
N ASN A 107 -8.33 20.00 -8.82
CA ASN A 107 -9.49 20.52 -9.54
C ASN A 107 -10.78 20.50 -8.70
N ILE A 108 -11.08 19.41 -8.00
CA ILE A 108 -12.22 19.30 -7.08
C ILE A 108 -12.13 20.38 -6.00
N ILE A 109 -10.98 20.50 -5.36
CA ILE A 109 -10.73 21.54 -4.34
C ILE A 109 -10.99 22.92 -4.94
N THR A 110 -10.47 23.19 -6.14
CA THR A 110 -10.66 24.47 -6.83
C THR A 110 -12.14 24.76 -7.11
N GLN A 111 -12.89 23.77 -7.62
CA GLN A 111 -14.34 23.90 -7.88
C GLN A 111 -15.13 24.19 -6.60
N LEU A 112 -14.81 23.49 -5.51
CA LEU A 112 -15.46 23.72 -4.22
C LEU A 112 -15.09 25.09 -3.64
N LYS A 113 -13.83 25.52 -3.77
CA LYS A 113 -13.38 26.87 -3.38
C LYS A 113 -14.11 27.95 -4.17
N GLN A 114 -14.33 27.74 -5.46
CA GLN A 114 -15.12 28.66 -6.29
C GLN A 114 -16.60 28.71 -5.85
N LYS A 115 -17.18 27.57 -5.47
CA LYS A 115 -18.58 27.47 -5.05
C LYS A 115 -18.84 28.03 -3.65
N TYR A 116 -17.94 27.78 -2.70
CA TYR A 116 -18.17 28.02 -1.28
C TYR A 116 -17.23 29.05 -0.64
N GLY A 117 -16.21 29.50 -1.37
CA GLY A 117 -15.15 30.35 -0.85
C GLY A 117 -13.91 29.55 -0.45
N ALA A 118 -12.73 30.12 -0.73
CA ALA A 118 -11.45 29.47 -0.47
C ALA A 118 -11.25 29.17 1.02
N GLU A 119 -11.49 30.17 1.88
CA GLU A 119 -11.34 30.08 3.33
C GLU A 119 -12.26 29.01 3.94
N VAL A 120 -13.48 28.88 3.43
CA VAL A 120 -14.46 27.90 3.91
C VAL A 120 -13.97 26.48 3.62
N ILE A 121 -13.50 26.21 2.40
CA ILE A 121 -13.00 24.88 2.04
C ILE A 121 -11.65 24.57 2.69
N GLU A 122 -10.79 25.58 2.87
CA GLU A 122 -9.54 25.41 3.62
C GLU A 122 -9.79 25.14 5.10
N TYR A 123 -10.80 25.76 5.70
CA TYR A 123 -11.16 25.46 7.09
C TYR A 123 -11.94 24.15 7.19
N TRP A 124 -13.13 24.08 6.59
CA TRP A 124 -14.02 22.93 6.71
C TRP A 124 -13.43 21.68 6.07
N GLY A 125 -12.90 21.78 4.85
CA GLY A 125 -12.35 20.64 4.11
C GLY A 125 -11.14 20.02 4.81
N ASN A 126 -10.20 20.84 5.30
CA ASN A 126 -9.05 20.32 6.06
C ASN A 126 -9.48 19.75 7.41
N VAL A 127 -10.40 20.41 8.13
CA VAL A 127 -10.91 19.90 9.41
C VAL A 127 -11.71 18.61 9.20
N ALA A 128 -12.55 18.53 8.19
CA ALA A 128 -13.33 17.35 7.83
C ALA A 128 -12.41 16.22 7.39
N GLN A 129 -11.42 16.48 6.52
CA GLN A 129 -10.41 15.51 6.12
C GLN A 129 -9.65 14.98 7.36
N TYR A 130 -9.21 15.89 8.24
CA TYR A 130 -8.52 15.54 9.49
C TYR A 130 -9.41 14.73 10.43
N ARG A 131 -10.70 15.05 10.54
CA ARG A 131 -11.66 14.34 11.42
C ARG A 131 -12.22 13.05 10.81
N THR A 132 -12.25 12.91 9.49
CA THR A 132 -12.49 11.63 8.80
C THR A 132 -11.39 10.61 9.05
N VAL A 133 -10.35 10.97 9.81
CA VAL A 133 -9.27 10.08 10.31
C VAL A 133 -9.59 9.42 11.65
N ASP A 134 -10.57 9.88 12.43
CA ASP A 134 -10.89 9.19 13.70
C ASP A 134 -11.47 7.78 13.50
N GLN A 135 -11.97 7.46 12.30
CA GLN A 135 -12.38 6.10 11.93
C GLN A 135 -11.20 5.22 11.49
N ALA A 136 -10.19 5.79 10.82
CA ALA A 136 -8.98 5.06 10.41
C ALA A 136 -7.99 4.86 11.56
N ARG A 137 -8.09 5.62 12.66
CA ARG A 137 -7.22 5.50 13.83
C ARG A 137 -7.17 4.07 14.38
N LYS A 138 -8.31 3.36 14.36
CA LYS A 138 -8.38 1.94 14.74
C LYS A 138 -7.55 1.07 13.79
N GLY A 139 -7.78 1.16 12.48
CA GLY A 139 -7.03 0.40 11.47
C GLY A 139 -5.53 0.73 11.46
N MET A 140 -5.17 2.01 11.62
CA MET A 140 -3.79 2.46 11.76
C MET A 140 -3.12 1.92 13.02
N ASN A 141 -3.81 1.91 14.16
CA ASN A 141 -3.29 1.34 15.40
C ASN A 141 -3.10 -0.17 15.26
N VAL A 142 -4.05 -0.87 14.62
CA VAL A 142 -3.94 -2.30 14.32
C VAL A 142 -2.74 -2.57 13.42
N ALA A 143 -2.57 -1.81 12.32
CA ALA A 143 -1.44 -1.93 11.42
C ALA A 143 -0.10 -1.62 12.12
N LYS A 144 -0.03 -0.55 12.93
CA LYS A 144 1.17 -0.23 13.72
C LYS A 144 1.49 -1.32 14.73
N ASN A 145 0.50 -1.91 15.40
CA ASN A 145 0.70 -3.00 16.34
C ASN A 145 1.16 -4.28 15.62
N ARG A 146 0.54 -4.62 14.48
CA ARG A 146 0.95 -5.71 13.59
C ARG A 146 2.42 -5.55 13.17
N ASP A 147 2.78 -4.33 12.78
CA ASP A 147 4.12 -3.97 12.28
C ASP A 147 5.11 -3.62 13.42
N ARG A 148 4.67 -3.74 14.68
CA ARG A 148 5.44 -3.41 15.90
C ARG A 148 6.02 -1.99 15.91
N GLY A 149 5.38 -1.06 15.21
CA GLY A 149 5.83 0.32 15.06
C GLY A 149 7.13 0.47 14.26
N ILE A 150 7.50 -0.53 13.46
CA ILE A 150 8.74 -0.55 12.67
C ILE A 150 8.41 -0.38 11.18
N CYS A 151 9.23 0.42 10.49
CA CYS A 151 9.13 0.55 9.05
C CYS A 151 9.45 -0.80 8.40
N GLN A 152 8.48 -1.34 7.67
CA GLN A 152 8.62 -2.65 7.03
C GLN A 152 9.78 -2.69 6.03
N LEU A 153 10.02 -1.58 5.30
CA LEU A 153 11.15 -1.48 4.39
C LEU A 153 12.50 -1.34 5.11
N CYS A 154 12.59 -0.59 6.22
CA CYS A 154 13.81 -0.60 7.06
C CYS A 154 14.13 -2.00 7.60
N ASN A 155 13.11 -2.80 7.93
CA ASN A 155 13.31 -4.16 8.40
C ASN A 155 13.89 -5.05 7.29
N VAL A 156 13.38 -4.92 6.06
CA VAL A 156 13.94 -5.59 4.87
C VAL A 156 15.39 -5.13 4.63
N THR A 157 15.66 -3.82 4.61
CA THR A 157 17.02 -3.26 4.48
C THR A 157 17.98 -3.89 5.50
N ASN A 158 17.57 -3.99 6.77
CA ASN A 158 18.39 -4.60 7.82
C ASN A 158 18.61 -6.10 7.62
N GLY A 159 17.64 -6.82 7.04
CA GLY A 159 17.79 -8.22 6.64
C GLY A 159 18.85 -8.37 5.53
N LEU A 160 18.76 -7.55 4.49
CA LEU A 160 19.73 -7.54 3.38
C LEU A 160 21.14 -7.19 3.85
N ARG A 161 21.28 -6.13 4.66
CA ARG A 161 22.56 -5.73 5.28
C ARG A 161 23.18 -6.84 6.11
N LYS A 162 22.36 -7.56 6.90
CA LYS A 162 22.84 -8.69 7.72
C LYS A 162 23.40 -9.82 6.84
N ASN A 163 22.74 -10.14 5.73
CA ASN A 163 23.22 -11.18 4.81
C ASN A 163 24.58 -10.83 4.22
N ASP A 164 24.87 -9.55 4.04
CA ASP A 164 26.14 -9.03 3.53
C ASP A 164 27.15 -8.69 4.64
N GLY A 165 26.90 -9.08 5.90
CA GLY A 165 27.80 -8.82 7.02
C GLY A 165 27.89 -7.34 7.45
N LEU A 166 26.96 -6.50 7.01
CA LEU A 166 26.94 -5.07 7.31
C LEU A 166 26.18 -4.77 8.62
N HIS A 167 26.59 -3.70 9.30
CA HIS A 167 25.91 -3.23 10.50
C HIS A 167 24.46 -2.81 10.22
N ARG A 168 23.57 -3.12 11.16
CA ARG A 168 22.17 -2.69 11.13
C ARG A 168 22.07 -1.17 11.23
N ILE A 169 21.12 -0.59 10.51
CA ILE A 169 20.71 0.80 10.65
C ILE A 169 19.57 0.91 11.66
N LYS A 170 19.56 2.01 12.42
CA LYS A 170 18.47 2.32 13.33
C LYS A 170 17.19 2.59 12.51
N PRO A 171 16.06 1.93 12.80
CA PRO A 171 14.81 2.22 12.09
C PRO A 171 14.36 3.66 12.33
N ASN A 172 13.91 4.33 11.27
CA ASN A 172 13.34 5.66 11.34
C ASN A 172 11.92 5.64 11.96
N PRO A 173 11.47 6.73 12.60
CA PRO A 173 10.09 6.88 13.04
C PRO A 173 9.10 6.62 11.91
N VAL A 174 7.99 5.99 12.24
CA VAL A 174 7.03 5.49 11.27
C VAL A 174 5.77 6.34 11.18
N GLN A 175 5.21 6.36 9.98
CA GLN A 175 3.89 6.86 9.66
C GLN A 175 3.03 5.69 9.16
N ALA A 176 1.70 5.83 9.28
CA ALA A 176 0.79 4.91 8.64
C ALA A 176 0.66 5.31 7.17
N SER A 177 1.26 4.52 6.29
CA SER A 177 1.25 4.75 4.85
C SER A 177 0.10 3.97 4.23
N HIS A 178 -0.85 4.70 3.66
CA HIS A 178 -1.89 4.11 2.83
C HIS A 178 -1.34 3.98 1.41
N ILE A 179 -1.58 2.85 0.76
CA ILE A 179 -1.19 2.68 -0.63
C ILE A 179 -2.10 3.47 -1.57
N VAL A 180 -3.38 3.59 -1.22
CA VAL A 180 -4.33 4.49 -1.88
C VAL A 180 -4.45 5.76 -1.04
N SER A 181 -4.33 6.92 -1.67
CA SER A 181 -4.38 8.21 -0.99
C SER A 181 -5.75 8.44 -0.35
N ARG A 182 -5.78 8.43 0.98
CA ARG A 182 -6.98 8.84 1.74
C ARG A 182 -7.46 10.24 1.39
N ARG A 183 -6.52 11.12 1.03
CA ARG A 183 -6.86 12.46 0.52
C ARG A 183 -7.67 12.32 -0.76
N ALA A 184 -7.22 11.52 -1.72
CA ALA A 184 -7.94 11.32 -2.96
C ALA A 184 -9.33 10.72 -2.72
N THR A 185 -9.44 9.62 -1.95
CA THR A 185 -10.74 9.02 -1.61
C THR A 185 -11.68 10.02 -0.93
N PHE A 186 -11.18 10.80 0.03
CA PHE A 186 -11.97 11.82 0.72
C PHE A 186 -12.54 12.87 -0.24
N TRP A 187 -11.68 13.50 -1.04
CA TRP A 187 -12.10 14.57 -1.95
C TRP A 187 -12.97 14.04 -3.09
N THR A 188 -12.74 12.81 -3.57
CA THR A 188 -13.61 12.16 -4.55
C THR A 188 -15.00 11.84 -3.97
N VAL A 189 -15.08 11.31 -2.74
CA VAL A 189 -16.39 11.08 -2.10
C VAL A 189 -17.13 12.38 -1.88
N LEU A 190 -16.43 13.44 -1.48
CA LEU A 190 -17.00 14.76 -1.31
C LEU A 190 -17.59 15.28 -2.62
N ASP A 191 -16.82 15.26 -3.71
CA ASP A 191 -17.27 15.65 -5.05
C ASP A 191 -18.49 14.84 -5.52
N LEU A 192 -18.52 13.53 -5.26
CA LEU A 192 -19.65 12.67 -5.60
C LEU A 192 -20.93 13.06 -4.85
N VAL A 193 -20.84 13.39 -3.56
CA VAL A 193 -21.98 13.82 -2.76
C VAL A 193 -22.50 15.18 -3.23
N GLU A 194 -21.60 16.10 -3.54
CA GLU A 194 -21.92 17.42 -4.08
C GLU A 194 -22.62 17.35 -5.44
N LYS A 195 -22.11 16.51 -6.36
CA LYS A 195 -22.72 16.29 -7.67
C LYS A 195 -24.09 15.60 -7.60
N ALA A 196 -24.36 14.87 -6.52
CA ALA A 196 -25.66 14.29 -6.24
C ALA A 196 -26.68 15.32 -5.67
N GLY A 197 -26.29 16.60 -5.55
CA GLY A 197 -27.16 17.68 -5.07
C GLY A 197 -27.20 17.81 -3.55
N HIS A 198 -26.39 17.06 -2.82
CA HIS A 198 -26.30 17.18 -1.36
C HIS A 198 -25.16 18.14 -0.99
N SER A 199 -25.49 19.18 -0.24
CA SER A 199 -24.49 20.12 0.27
C SER A 199 -23.66 19.51 1.41
N ILE A 200 -22.35 19.71 1.36
CA ILE A 200 -21.38 19.34 2.40
C ILE A 200 -21.61 20.06 3.74
N PHE A 201 -22.43 21.11 3.75
CA PHE A 201 -22.81 21.84 4.96
C PHE A 201 -24.15 21.38 5.55
N LEU A 202 -24.85 20.45 4.91
CA LEU A 202 -26.08 19.87 5.43
C LEU A 202 -25.79 18.55 6.13
N ASN A 203 -26.52 18.28 7.22
CA ASN A 203 -26.36 17.04 8.00
C ASN A 203 -26.49 15.79 7.12
N GLU A 204 -27.42 15.78 6.18
CA GLU A 204 -27.63 14.68 5.23
C GLU A 204 -26.40 14.43 4.35
N GLY A 205 -25.81 15.49 3.79
CA GLY A 205 -24.58 15.39 2.99
C GLY A 205 -23.41 14.88 3.83
N VAL A 206 -23.24 15.38 5.05
CA VAL A 206 -22.20 14.92 5.98
C VAL A 206 -22.38 13.44 6.37
N ILE A 207 -23.62 12.99 6.60
CA ILE A 207 -23.92 11.59 6.88
C ILE A 207 -23.57 10.71 5.68
N LEU A 208 -23.93 11.15 4.46
CA LEU A 208 -23.65 10.41 3.24
C LEU A 208 -22.14 10.28 2.97
N ILE A 209 -21.37 11.35 3.18
CA ILE A 209 -19.90 11.33 3.10
C ILE A 209 -19.32 10.31 4.08
N LYS A 210 -19.74 10.36 5.35
CA LYS A 210 -19.27 9.42 6.39
C LYS A 210 -19.60 7.98 6.03
N GLN A 211 -20.81 7.71 5.55
CA GLN A 211 -21.24 6.38 5.17
C GLN A 211 -20.41 5.86 3.98
N LYS A 212 -20.23 6.66 2.91
CA LYS A 212 -19.42 6.28 1.75
C LYS A 212 -17.96 6.00 2.10
N LEU A 213 -17.35 6.80 2.99
CA LEU A 213 -15.98 6.55 3.46
C LEU A 213 -15.85 5.32 4.35
N LYS A 214 -16.90 5.01 5.13
CA LYS A 214 -16.97 3.81 5.96
C LYS A 214 -17.10 2.56 5.10
N ASP A 215 -17.90 2.63 4.04
CA ASP A 215 -18.17 1.51 3.15
C ASP A 215 -17.05 1.30 2.10
N ASP A 216 -16.11 2.24 1.99
CA ASP A 216 -14.93 2.09 1.13
C ASP A 216 -13.83 1.27 1.86
N PRO A 217 -13.59 0.01 1.43
CA PRO A 217 -12.60 -0.85 2.09
C PRO A 217 -11.17 -0.30 1.95
N PHE A 218 -10.86 0.47 0.91
CA PHE A 218 -9.51 1.01 0.67
C PHE A 218 -9.20 2.23 1.54
N HIS A 219 -10.21 2.90 2.09
CA HIS A 219 -10.04 4.03 3.00
C HIS A 219 -9.74 3.60 4.45
N SER A 220 -10.39 2.52 4.91
CA SER A 220 -10.57 2.27 6.35
C SER A 220 -10.00 0.94 6.86
N ASP A 221 -9.74 -0.03 5.98
CA ASP A 221 -9.30 -1.38 6.38
C ASP A 221 -7.78 -1.45 6.63
N GLU A 222 -7.37 -2.00 7.77
CA GLU A 222 -5.97 -2.14 8.17
C GLU A 222 -5.12 -2.96 7.19
N GLN A 223 -5.75 -3.82 6.39
CA GLN A 223 -5.05 -4.67 5.44
C GLN A 223 -4.38 -3.84 4.33
N PHE A 224 -4.92 -2.65 4.00
CA PHE A 224 -4.36 -1.73 3.02
C PHE A 224 -3.49 -0.63 3.63
N ILE A 225 -3.11 -0.78 4.89
CA ILE A 225 -2.22 0.14 5.62
C ILE A 225 -0.89 -0.55 5.86
N ILE A 226 0.20 0.09 5.50
CA ILE A 226 1.56 -0.37 5.79
C ILE A 226 2.31 0.68 6.63
N THR A 227 3.07 0.22 7.62
CA THR A 227 3.87 1.11 8.45
C THR A 227 5.21 1.40 7.75
N LEU A 228 5.41 2.64 7.27
CA LEU A 228 6.64 3.09 6.60
C LEU A 228 7.19 4.36 7.24
N CYS A 229 8.51 4.58 7.16
CA CYS A 229 9.07 5.91 7.45
C CYS A 229 8.82 6.85 6.26
N SER A 230 8.99 8.16 6.47
CA SER A 230 8.76 9.19 5.44
C SER A 230 9.52 8.93 4.15
N GLU A 231 10.80 8.56 4.24
CA GLU A 231 11.66 8.23 3.10
C GLU A 231 11.12 7.07 2.27
N HIS A 232 10.77 5.96 2.93
CA HIS A 232 10.23 4.78 2.27
C HIS A 232 8.82 4.98 1.74
N ASN A 233 8.03 5.88 2.35
CA ASN A 233 6.75 6.30 1.81
C ASN A 233 6.91 7.08 0.49
N SER A 234 7.89 7.98 0.42
CA SER A 234 8.22 8.69 -0.82
C SER A 234 8.69 7.72 -1.92
N LEU A 235 9.52 6.73 -1.58
CA LEU A 235 9.95 5.68 -2.51
C LEU A 235 8.75 4.88 -3.06
N LEU A 236 7.79 4.55 -2.20
CA LEU A 236 6.56 3.87 -2.60
C LEU A 236 5.74 4.71 -3.60
N ILE A 237 5.48 5.96 -3.26
CA ILE A 237 4.71 6.88 -4.11
C ILE A 237 5.39 7.06 -5.47
N GLN A 238 6.72 7.19 -5.48
CA GLN A 238 7.50 7.30 -6.72
C GLN A 238 7.37 6.03 -7.57
N SER A 239 7.57 4.86 -6.97
CA SER A 239 7.49 3.58 -7.68
C SER A 239 6.09 3.33 -8.26
N LEU A 240 5.04 3.74 -7.53
CA LEU A 240 3.66 3.70 -8.00
C LEU A 240 3.44 4.58 -9.24
N ARG A 241 3.94 5.82 -9.23
CA ARG A 241 3.84 6.75 -10.37
C ARG A 241 4.59 6.25 -11.60
N GLU A 242 5.81 5.76 -11.41
CA GLU A 242 6.61 5.18 -12.50
C GLU A 242 5.93 3.95 -13.09
N SER A 243 5.37 3.09 -12.24
CA SER A 243 4.63 1.90 -12.67
C SER A 243 3.33 2.22 -13.41
N ALA A 244 2.72 3.37 -13.13
CA ALA A 244 1.51 3.84 -13.82
C ALA A 244 1.78 4.47 -15.20
N ALA A 245 3.02 4.89 -15.45
CA ALA A 245 3.44 5.46 -16.73
C ALA A 245 3.85 4.37 -17.75
N LEU A 246 3.98 3.11 -17.32
CA LEU A 246 4.28 1.92 -18.13
C LEU A 246 2.99 1.18 -18.53
#